data_AF-A0A853HMU6-F1
#
_entry.id   AF-A0A853HMU6-F1
#
_cell.length_a   1.000
_cell.length_b   1.000
_cell.length_c   1.000
_cell.angle_alpha   90.00
_cell.angle_beta   90.00
_cell.angle_gamma   90.00
#
_symmetry.space_group_name_H-M   'P 1'
#
loop_
_entity.id
_entity.type
_entity.pdbx_description
1 polymer ?
#
loop_
_entity_poly.entity_id
_entity_poly.type
_entity_poly.pdbx_seq_one_letter_code
_entity_poly.pdbx_strand_id
1 'polypeptide(L)'
;MKNVKKLYIAANAALDVVDKEIAEGYAQPDWAHQLREAIAEMNTPEPAEDEADWQRFIRMYAEEIGPTPTVEQAMLLKYFKEAGDELPVDDTPYWFHAAWRKTDVLFSRSLGSKDMVVWHLMHIDEAIDRTLEKFFQPT
;
A
#
# COMPACT_ATOMS: atom_id res chain seq x y z
N MET A 1 13.11 -3.87 -12.60
CA MET A 1 13.08 -2.97 -11.41
C MET A 1 14.03 -1.75 -11.45
N LYS A 2 15.25 -1.80 -12.03
CA LYS A 2 16.18 -0.63 -12.02
C LYS A 2 15.61 0.69 -12.59
N ASN A 3 14.71 0.62 -13.57
CA ASN A 3 14.14 1.81 -14.21
C ASN A 3 13.06 2.50 -13.35
N VAL A 4 12.26 1.72 -12.61
CA VAL A 4 11.22 2.25 -11.73
C VAL A 4 11.83 3.05 -10.57
N LYS A 5 12.94 2.56 -10.00
CA LYS A 5 13.70 3.29 -8.98
C LYS A 5 14.23 4.63 -9.47
N LYS A 6 14.71 4.69 -10.72
CA LYS A 6 15.16 5.95 -11.32
C LYS A 6 14.01 6.94 -11.52
N LEU A 7 12.84 6.44 -11.92
CA LEU A 7 11.64 7.27 -12.06
C LEU A 7 11.19 7.84 -10.71
N TYR A 8 11.20 7.04 -9.64
CA TYR A 8 10.85 7.51 -8.29
C TYR A 8 11.80 8.59 -7.78
N ILE A 9 13.10 8.41 -7.97
CA ILE A 9 14.11 9.42 -7.61
C ILE A 9 13.91 10.70 -8.43
N ALA A 10 13.67 10.56 -9.74
CA ALA A 10 13.43 11.70 -10.61
C ALA A 10 12.14 12.45 -10.27
N ALA A 11 11.08 11.74 -9.88
CA ALA A 11 9.82 12.32 -9.44
C ALA A 11 10.00 13.16 -8.16
N ASN A 12 10.70 12.63 -7.15
CA ASN A 12 11.01 13.39 -5.94
C ASN A 12 11.89 14.61 -6.24
N ALA A 13 12.91 14.46 -7.07
CA ALA A 13 13.76 15.58 -7.48
C ALA A 13 12.98 16.66 -8.26
N ALA A 14 11.97 16.29 -9.04
CA ALA A 14 11.10 17.24 -9.72
C ALA A 14 10.18 17.98 -8.72
N LEU A 15 9.67 17.29 -7.70
CA LEU A 15 8.89 17.93 -6.63
C LEU A 15 9.75 18.91 -5.81
N ASP A 16 11.02 18.60 -5.54
CA ASP A 16 11.95 19.50 -4.86
C ASP A 16 12.17 20.82 -5.63
N VAL A 17 12.13 20.77 -6.97
CA VAL A 17 12.22 21.98 -7.82
C VAL A 17 10.93 22.78 -7.71
N VAL A 18 9.77 22.12 -7.80
CA VAL A 18 8.47 22.78 -7.64
C VAL A 18 8.34 23.43 -6.27
N ASP A 19 8.85 22.82 -5.20
CA ASP A 19 8.81 23.40 -3.86
C ASP A 19 9.63 24.68 -3.73
N LYS A 20 10.74 24.80 -4.47
CA LYS A 20 11.50 26.05 -4.56
C LYS A 20 10.72 27.13 -5.29
N GLU A 21 10.07 26.79 -6.40
CA GLU A 21 9.24 27.74 -7.14
C GLU A 21 8.03 28.21 -6.30
N ILE A 22 7.37 27.31 -5.58
CA ILE A 22 6.29 27.67 -4.66
C ILE A 22 6.79 28.64 -3.57
N ALA A 23 7.98 28.39 -3.01
CA ALA A 23 8.59 29.28 -2.01
C ALA A 23 8.92 30.68 -2.57
N GLU A 24 9.13 30.79 -3.89
CA GLU A 24 9.31 32.05 -4.61
C GLU A 24 7.99 32.74 -4.99
N GLY A 25 6.85 32.13 -4.66
CA GLY A 25 5.50 32.69 -4.86
C GLY A 25 4.78 32.21 -6.11
N TYR A 26 5.30 31.20 -6.81
CA TYR A 26 4.61 30.58 -7.93
C TYR A 26 3.47 29.66 -7.44
N ALA A 27 2.39 29.57 -8.21
CA ALA A 27 1.25 28.71 -7.89
C ALA A 27 1.62 27.22 -8.03
N GLN A 28 1.12 26.38 -7.13
CA GLN A 28 1.31 24.94 -7.21
C GLN A 28 0.61 24.38 -8.46
N PRO A 29 1.32 23.65 -9.33
CA PRO A 29 0.70 23.02 -10.49
C PRO A 29 -0.04 21.73 -10.11
N ASP A 30 -1.18 21.47 -10.75
CA ASP A 30 -2.05 20.33 -10.45
C ASP A 30 -1.33 18.97 -10.56
N TRP A 31 -0.43 18.82 -11.53
CA TRP A 31 0.36 17.59 -11.70
C TRP A 31 1.27 17.30 -10.50
N ALA A 32 1.79 18.34 -9.83
CA ALA A 32 2.65 18.16 -8.66
C ALA A 32 1.83 17.73 -7.45
N HIS A 33 0.59 18.23 -7.32
CA HIS A 33 -0.34 17.74 -6.31
C HIS A 33 -0.69 16.27 -6.54
N GLN A 34 -1.12 15.90 -7.76
CA GLN A 34 -1.44 14.52 -8.14
C GLN A 34 -0.27 13.56 -7.94
N LEU A 35 0.95 14.01 -8.26
CA LEU A 35 2.16 13.21 -8.08
C LEU A 35 2.47 12.98 -6.59
N ARG A 36 2.26 13.99 -5.73
CA ARG A 36 2.40 13.85 -4.28
C ARG A 36 1.37 12.89 -3.70
N GLU A 37 0.12 12.97 -4.12
CA GLU A 37 -0.93 12.05 -3.69
C GLU A 37 -0.55 10.61 -4.07
N ALA A 38 -0.14 10.38 -5.31
CA ALA A 38 0.29 9.05 -5.76
C ALA A 38 1.50 8.52 -4.98
N ILE A 39 2.49 9.38 -4.69
CA ILE A 39 3.66 9.00 -3.87
C ILE A 39 3.23 8.68 -2.42
N ALA A 40 2.37 9.50 -1.83
CA ALA A 40 1.88 9.30 -0.47
C ALA A 40 1.06 8.01 -0.34
N GLU A 41 0.23 7.69 -1.35
CA GLU A 41 -0.51 6.42 -1.41
C GLU A 41 0.42 5.20 -1.46
N MET A 42 1.63 5.32 -2.01
CA MET A 42 2.60 4.23 -2.09
C MET A 42 3.61 4.20 -0.93
N ASN A 43 3.72 5.28 -0.16
CA ASN A 43 4.65 5.33 0.96
C ASN A 43 4.23 4.41 2.11
N THR A 44 5.26 3.90 2.79
CA THR A 44 5.16 3.21 4.07
C THR A 44 4.58 4.17 5.12
N PRO A 45 3.47 3.82 5.80
CA PRO A 45 2.96 4.59 6.93
C PRO A 45 3.99 4.69 8.06
N GLU A 46 4.08 5.85 8.71
CA GLU A 46 4.92 5.99 9.91
C GLU A 46 4.32 5.20 11.09
N PRO A 47 5.16 4.60 11.96
CA PRO A 47 4.70 3.95 13.20
C PRO A 47 3.97 4.92 14.14
N ALA A 48 2.79 4.53 14.63
CA ALA A 48 2.14 5.18 15.77
C ALA A 48 2.50 4.47 17.09
N GLU A 49 2.47 5.17 18.23
CA GLU A 49 2.71 4.57 19.56
C GLU A 49 1.63 3.54 19.96
N ASP A 50 0.41 3.70 19.45
CA ASP A 50 -0.77 2.86 19.66
C ASP A 50 -1.24 2.18 18.36
N GLU A 51 -0.28 1.80 17.51
CA GLU A 51 -0.54 1.19 16.21
C GLU A 51 -1.41 -0.07 16.32
N ALA A 52 -2.56 -0.06 15.63
CA ALA A 52 -3.42 -1.22 15.51
C ALA A 52 -2.80 -2.29 14.61
N ASP A 53 -3.17 -3.56 14.82
CA ASP A 53 -2.61 -4.69 14.08
C ASP A 53 -2.73 -4.56 12.55
N TRP A 54 -3.85 -4.01 12.05
CA TRP A 54 -4.04 -3.77 10.62
C TRP A 54 -3.12 -2.67 10.08
N GLN A 55 -2.84 -1.63 10.86
CA GLN A 55 -1.88 -0.57 10.51
C GLN A 55 -0.46 -1.13 10.45
N ARG A 56 -0.09 -1.93 11.47
CA ARG A 56 1.20 -2.63 11.53
C ARG A 56 1.39 -3.54 10.32
N PHE A 57 0.36 -4.30 9.94
CA PHE A 57 0.44 -5.18 8.77
C PHE A 57 0.67 -4.38 7.47
N ILE A 58 -0.10 -3.32 7.25
CA ILE A 58 0.07 -2.44 6.06
C ILE A 58 1.48 -1.87 6.00
N ARG A 59 2.02 -1.42 7.14
CA ARG A 59 3.41 -0.93 7.22
C ARG A 59 4.41 -2.02 6.84
N MET A 60 4.30 -3.20 7.45
CA MET A 60 5.21 -4.32 7.17
C MET A 60 5.16 -4.76 5.70
N TYR A 61 3.97 -4.76 5.08
CA TYR A 61 3.84 -5.05 3.65
C TYR A 61 4.48 -3.96 2.78
N ALA A 62 4.26 -2.68 3.09
CA ALA A 62 4.89 -1.57 2.37
C ALA A 62 6.42 -1.58 2.48
N GLU A 63 6.98 -1.94 3.64
CA GLU A 63 8.41 -2.15 3.83
C GLU A 63 8.95 -3.32 3.00
N GLU A 64 8.20 -4.43 2.93
CA GLU A 64 8.57 -5.64 2.20
C GLU A 64 8.66 -5.41 0.68
N ILE A 65 7.70 -4.68 0.10
CA ILE A 65 7.68 -4.35 -1.33
C ILE A 65 8.62 -3.17 -1.66
N GLY A 66 8.95 -2.37 -0.66
CA GLY A 66 9.88 -1.25 -0.75
C GLY A 66 9.39 -0.08 -1.61
N PRO A 67 10.26 0.90 -1.91
CA PRO A 67 9.87 2.16 -2.55
C PRO A 67 9.52 2.05 -4.05
N THR A 68 9.59 0.84 -4.62
CA THR A 68 9.35 0.60 -6.05
C THR A 68 8.54 -0.67 -6.24
N PRO A 69 7.29 -0.70 -5.76
CA PRO A 69 6.43 -1.86 -5.91
C PRO A 69 6.13 -2.14 -7.38
N THR A 70 5.77 -3.38 -7.71
CA THR A 70 5.10 -3.67 -8.98
C THR A 70 3.69 -3.07 -9.01
N VAL A 71 3.04 -3.08 -10.17
CA VAL A 71 1.66 -2.59 -10.28
C VAL A 71 0.73 -3.41 -9.40
N GLU A 72 0.92 -4.73 -9.38
CA GLU A 72 0.17 -5.68 -8.57
C GLU A 72 0.33 -5.39 -7.08
N GLN A 73 1.58 -5.17 -6.63
CA GLN A 73 1.89 -4.84 -5.24
C GLN A 73 1.33 -3.48 -4.81
N ALA A 74 1.41 -2.46 -5.69
CA ALA A 74 0.82 -1.15 -5.43
C ALA A 74 -0.71 -1.24 -5.32
N MET A 75 -1.36 -2.02 -6.20
CA MET A 75 -2.80 -2.26 -6.11
C MET A 75 -3.17 -3.02 -4.83
N LEU A 76 -2.36 -4.00 -4.43
CA LEU A 76 -2.62 -4.77 -3.22
C LEU A 76 -2.48 -3.91 -1.96
N LEU A 77 -1.43 -3.08 -1.89
CA LEU A 77 -1.25 -2.09 -0.82
C LEU A 77 -2.44 -1.12 -0.76
N LYS A 78 -2.93 -0.65 -1.91
CA LYS A 78 -4.11 0.21 -1.98
C LYS A 78 -5.35 -0.48 -1.41
N TYR A 79 -5.60 -1.73 -1.76
CA TYR A 79 -6.75 -2.47 -1.25
C TYR A 79 -6.65 -2.77 0.25
N PHE A 80 -5.45 -3.01 0.79
CA PHE A 80 -5.28 -3.13 2.24
C PHE A 80 -5.53 -1.82 2.98
N LYS A 81 -5.05 -0.70 2.43
CA LYS A 81 -5.37 0.64 2.96
C LYS A 81 -6.88 0.92 2.90
N GLU A 82 -7.55 0.46 1.85
CA GLU A 82 -9.02 0.58 1.71
C GLU A 82 -9.77 -0.29 2.72
N ALA A 83 -9.27 -1.49 3.04
CA ALA A 83 -9.88 -2.39 4.02
C ALA A 83 -9.78 -1.85 5.44
N GLY A 84 -8.67 -1.18 5.79
CA GLY A 84 -8.52 -0.52 7.08
C GLY A 84 -8.67 -1.49 8.26
N ASP A 85 -9.61 -1.21 9.15
CA ASP A 85 -9.93 -2.02 10.33
C ASP A 85 -10.58 -3.37 10.00
N GLU A 86 -11.16 -3.53 8.80
CA GLU A 86 -11.74 -4.79 8.32
C GLU A 86 -10.66 -5.76 7.76
N LEU A 87 -9.38 -5.36 7.78
CA LEU A 87 -8.30 -6.21 7.29
C LEU A 87 -8.18 -7.49 8.16
N PRO A 88 -8.19 -8.71 7.57
CA PRO A 88 -8.37 -9.97 8.30
C PRO A 88 -7.08 -10.50 8.96
N VAL A 89 -6.43 -9.68 9.78
CA VAL A 89 -5.13 -9.95 10.43
C VAL A 89 -5.25 -10.50 11.86
N ASP A 90 -6.46 -10.73 12.34
CA ASP A 90 -6.80 -10.99 13.74
C ASP A 90 -6.71 -12.46 14.18
N ASP A 91 -6.51 -13.39 13.25
CA ASP A 91 -6.56 -14.84 13.52
C ASP A 91 -5.28 -15.57 13.08
N THR A 92 -5.22 -16.01 11.83
CA THR A 92 -4.10 -16.83 11.31
C THR A 92 -3.70 -16.42 9.89
N PRO A 93 -2.49 -16.77 9.43
CA PRO A 93 -2.12 -16.61 8.02
C PRO A 93 -3.14 -17.29 7.08
N TYR A 94 -3.64 -18.47 7.45
CA TYR A 94 -4.68 -19.15 6.68
C TYR A 94 -5.97 -18.33 6.60
N TRP A 95 -6.41 -17.76 7.72
CA TRP A 95 -7.61 -16.90 7.75
C TRP A 95 -7.44 -15.67 6.89
N PHE A 96 -6.27 -15.02 6.94
CA PHE A 96 -5.96 -13.85 6.12
C PHE A 96 -6.20 -14.13 4.62
N HIS A 97 -5.78 -15.29 4.09
CA HIS A 97 -6.08 -15.68 2.71
C HIS A 97 -7.55 -16.10 2.49
N ALA A 98 -8.20 -16.69 3.48
CA ALA A 98 -9.55 -17.23 3.35
C ALA A 98 -10.65 -16.16 3.42
N ALA A 99 -10.45 -15.10 4.21
CA ALA A 99 -11.43 -14.05 4.46
C ALA A 99 -11.87 -13.32 3.19
N TRP A 100 -10.93 -13.02 2.28
CA TRP A 100 -11.20 -12.43 0.95
C TRP A 100 -12.09 -13.29 0.01
N ARG A 101 -12.50 -14.49 0.42
CA ARG A 101 -13.50 -15.29 -0.31
C ARG A 101 -14.81 -15.47 0.46
N LYS A 102 -14.88 -15.00 1.69
CA LYS A 102 -15.88 -15.42 2.68
C LYS A 102 -16.63 -14.29 3.34
N THR A 103 -16.03 -13.10 3.50
CA THR A 103 -16.54 -12.10 4.44
C THR A 103 -16.78 -10.71 3.86
N ASP A 104 -16.61 -10.50 2.54
CA ASP A 104 -16.78 -9.20 1.87
C ASP A 104 -15.99 -8.07 2.57
N VAL A 105 -14.67 -8.29 2.72
CA VAL A 105 -13.70 -7.38 3.37
C VAL A 105 -13.77 -5.98 2.76
N LEU A 106 -13.83 -5.90 1.43
CA LEU A 106 -14.08 -4.65 0.71
C LEU A 106 -15.51 -4.66 0.16
N PHE A 107 -16.46 -4.34 1.04
CA PHE A 107 -17.86 -4.26 0.66
C PHE A 107 -18.07 -3.25 -0.49
N SER A 108 -18.55 -3.74 -1.63
CA SER A 108 -18.95 -2.90 -2.77
C SER A 108 -20.35 -3.26 -3.25
N ARG A 109 -21.19 -2.25 -3.49
CA ARG A 109 -22.55 -2.43 -4.05
C ARG A 109 -22.56 -2.72 -5.57
N SER A 110 -21.40 -2.85 -6.22
CA SER A 110 -21.26 -3.03 -7.67
C SER A 110 -20.86 -4.46 -8.06
N LEU A 111 -21.22 -4.87 -9.28
CA LEU A 111 -20.91 -6.18 -9.87
C LEU A 111 -19.39 -6.38 -10.03
N GLY A 112 -18.79 -7.08 -9.08
CA GLY A 112 -17.38 -7.43 -9.03
C GLY A 112 -16.84 -7.22 -7.62
N SER A 113 -16.66 -8.31 -6.85
CA SER A 113 -16.10 -8.18 -5.50
C SER A 113 -14.61 -7.87 -5.62
N LYS A 114 -14.19 -6.70 -5.13
CA LYS A 114 -12.77 -6.32 -5.02
C LYS A 114 -11.98 -7.40 -4.28
N ASP A 115 -12.62 -8.12 -3.36
CA ASP A 115 -12.02 -9.22 -2.64
C ASP A 115 -11.52 -10.34 -3.56
N MET A 116 -12.21 -10.64 -4.66
CA MET A 116 -11.73 -11.66 -5.60
C MET A 116 -10.48 -11.21 -6.35
N VAL A 117 -10.35 -9.90 -6.58
CA VAL A 117 -9.13 -9.32 -7.15
C VAL A 117 -8.00 -9.39 -6.12
N VAL A 118 -8.26 -8.99 -4.87
CA VAL A 118 -7.29 -9.08 -3.77
C VAL A 118 -6.82 -10.52 -3.58
N TRP A 119 -7.76 -11.47 -3.51
CA TRP A 119 -7.48 -12.89 -3.41
C TRP A 119 -6.56 -13.36 -4.53
N HIS A 120 -6.83 -12.99 -5.78
CA HIS A 120 -5.96 -13.35 -6.90
C HIS A 120 -4.57 -12.73 -6.79
N LEU A 121 -4.47 -11.44 -6.48
CA LEU A 121 -3.20 -10.72 -6.35
C LEU A 121 -2.31 -11.30 -5.24
N MET A 122 -2.91 -11.68 -4.11
CA MET A 122 -2.18 -12.32 -3.01
C MET A 122 -1.55 -13.67 -3.41
N HIS A 123 -2.14 -14.41 -4.36
CA HIS A 123 -1.60 -15.71 -4.79
C HIS A 123 -0.42 -15.59 -5.76
N ILE A 124 -0.17 -14.41 -6.31
CA ILE A 124 0.93 -14.16 -7.25
C ILE A 124 2.05 -13.29 -6.65
N ASP A 125 1.86 -12.77 -5.43
CA ASP A 125 2.83 -11.92 -4.75
C ASP A 125 3.44 -12.61 -3.52
N GLU A 126 4.65 -13.16 -3.70
CA GLU A 126 5.41 -13.79 -2.61
C GLU A 126 5.75 -12.83 -1.45
N ALA A 127 5.67 -11.50 -1.66
CA ALA A 127 5.88 -10.55 -0.58
C ALA A 127 4.83 -10.70 0.53
N ILE A 128 3.60 -11.08 0.18
CA ILE A 128 2.53 -11.32 1.15
C ILE A 128 2.88 -12.46 2.09
N ASP A 129 3.35 -13.58 1.56
CA ASP A 129 3.70 -14.74 2.37
C ASP A 129 4.80 -14.37 3.38
N ARG A 130 5.83 -13.63 2.93
CA ARG A 130 6.90 -13.13 3.80
C ARG A 130 6.40 -12.13 4.84
N THR A 131 5.47 -11.25 4.48
CA THR A 131 4.86 -10.32 5.44
C THR A 131 4.05 -11.08 6.48
N LEU A 132 3.23 -12.05 6.08
CA LEU A 132 2.42 -12.88 6.99
C LEU A 132 3.29 -13.70 7.93
N GLU A 133 4.36 -14.31 7.43
CA GLU A 133 5.33 -15.04 8.24
C GLU A 133 5.95 -14.15 9.33
N LYS A 134 6.33 -12.91 8.98
CA LYS A 134 6.89 -11.95 9.95
C LYS A 134 5.82 -11.42 10.91
N PHE A 135 4.60 -11.20 10.44
CA PHE A 135 3.53 -10.60 11.23
C PHE A 135 3.05 -11.53 12.34
N PHE A 136 2.85 -12.82 12.01
CA PHE A 136 2.36 -13.84 12.95
C PHE A 136 3.46 -14.55 13.75
N GLN A 137 4.72 -14.14 13.62
CA GLN A 137 5.79 -14.67 14.48
C GLN A 137 5.58 -14.22 15.94
N PRO A 138 5.76 -15.14 16.93
CA PRO A 138 5.73 -14.75 18.33
C PRO A 138 6.89 -13.77 18.61
N THR A 139 6.55 -12.61 19.16
CA THR A 139 7.51 -11.60 19.65
C THR A 139 8.39 -12.12 20.79
#